data_AF-A0AAD3DFS8-F1
#
_entry.id   AF-A0AAD3DFS8-F1
#
_cell.length_a   1.000
_cell.length_b   1.000
_cell.length_c   1.000
_cell.angle_alpha   90.00
_cell.angle_beta   90.00
_cell.angle_gamma   90.00
#
_symmetry.space_group_name_H-M   'P 1'
#
loop_
_entity.id
_entity.type
_entity.pdbx_description
1 polymer ?
#
loop_
_entity_poly.entity_id
_entity_poly.type
_entity_poly.pdbx_seq_one_letter_code
_entity_poly.pdbx_strand_id
1 'polypeptide(L)'
;MFHKQAQRAFARVPAAHGQASALALRTCTPVLRRWRHTGLQRRAVILSARMHVPADSFSGQSPERKAAVALRSLFTFVAARVVLEQLQGPDGPTTNGHTSYNQQAYLDLMDFLGVPMKGDGGDEWLAMVMRKNHALALRLMEVREAYQQEFEWQQVAEMACRETREANMRLMRAAAMASLQASLGEAGGSSGGGGGFGGPGEGRDGGQGLGPEMA
;
A
#
# COMPACT_ATOMS: atom_id res chain seq x y z
N MET A 1 21.06 31.59 27.39
CA MET A 1 19.70 31.96 27.83
C MET A 1 18.72 31.25 26.92
N PHE A 2 18.00 30.23 27.40
CA PHE A 2 16.68 29.76 26.95
C PHE A 2 16.37 28.51 27.79
N HIS A 3 15.70 28.73 28.90
CA HIS A 3 15.19 27.72 29.83
C HIS A 3 13.84 28.23 30.33
N LYS A 4 12.84 27.33 30.40
CA LYS A 4 11.42 27.47 30.80
C LYS A 4 10.45 27.36 29.62
N GLN A 5 9.32 26.67 29.69
CA GLN A 5 8.72 25.72 30.64
C GLN A 5 7.47 25.23 29.89
N ALA A 6 7.24 23.93 29.74
CA ALA A 6 5.98 23.39 29.25
C ALA A 6 5.46 22.38 30.27
N GLN A 7 4.52 22.83 31.10
CA GLN A 7 3.65 21.98 31.89
C GLN A 7 2.27 22.61 31.88
N ARG A 8 1.24 21.86 31.45
CA ARG A 8 -0.05 21.79 32.15
C ARG A 8 -0.88 20.62 31.63
N ALA A 9 -1.52 19.99 32.60
CA ALA A 9 -2.13 18.69 32.58
C ALA A 9 -3.66 18.76 32.47
N PHE A 10 -4.23 17.69 31.90
CA PHE A 10 -5.44 16.95 32.30
C PHE A 10 -6.82 17.63 32.50
N ALA A 11 -7.77 17.01 31.79
CA ALA A 11 -9.09 16.51 32.23
C ALA A 11 -10.30 17.45 32.32
N ARG A 12 -11.32 17.13 31.51
CA ARG A 12 -12.68 16.78 31.97
C ARG A 12 -13.53 16.19 30.82
N VAL A 13 -14.02 14.95 31.00
CA VAL A 13 -15.10 14.34 30.21
C VAL A 13 -16.22 13.98 31.20
N PRO A 14 -17.47 14.40 31.00
CA PRO A 14 -18.58 13.94 31.83
C PRO A 14 -19.23 12.67 31.28
N ALA A 15 -19.61 11.79 32.20
CA ALA A 15 -20.36 10.56 31.98
C ALA A 15 -21.86 10.84 31.74
N ALA A 16 -22.50 10.01 30.90
CA ALA A 16 -23.95 9.92 30.81
C ALA A 16 -24.37 8.45 30.97
N HIS A 17 -25.12 8.17 32.03
CA HIS A 17 -25.91 6.96 32.24
C HIS A 17 -27.32 7.18 31.69
N GLY A 18 -27.90 6.17 31.06
CA GLY A 18 -29.31 6.15 30.67
C GLY A 18 -29.72 4.78 30.15
N GLN A 19 -30.23 3.93 31.03
CA GLN A 19 -30.88 2.67 30.71
C GLN A 19 -32.33 2.91 30.25
N ALA A 20 -32.82 2.13 29.28
CA ALA A 20 -34.23 1.73 29.18
C ALA A 20 -34.37 0.48 28.30
N SER A 21 -34.98 -0.56 28.86
CA SER A 21 -35.42 -1.79 28.19
C SER A 21 -36.93 -1.75 27.92
N ALA A 22 -37.38 -2.32 26.80
CA ALA A 22 -38.67 -3.03 26.59
C ALA A 22 -38.80 -3.37 25.08
N LEU A 23 -38.63 -4.63 24.65
CA LEU A 23 -39.65 -5.66 24.46
C LEU A 23 -40.76 -5.32 23.43
N ALA A 24 -40.80 -6.16 22.37
CA ALA A 24 -41.96 -6.93 21.91
C ALA A 24 -42.41 -6.75 20.43
N LEU A 25 -42.32 -7.88 19.70
CA LEU A 25 -43.30 -8.49 18.76
C LEU A 25 -43.53 -7.82 17.39
N ARG A 26 -43.07 -8.46 16.30
CA ARG A 26 -43.82 -9.41 15.43
C ARG A 26 -44.98 -8.77 14.63
N THR A 27 -44.80 -8.64 13.31
CA THR A 27 -45.51 -9.37 12.23
C THR A 27 -45.60 -8.58 10.91
N CYS A 28 -45.79 -9.35 9.81
CA CYS A 28 -46.31 -8.98 8.49
C CYS A 28 -45.34 -8.43 7.43
N THR A 29 -44.82 -9.37 6.62
CA THR A 29 -44.63 -9.19 5.17
C THR A 29 -45.96 -8.89 4.48
N PRO A 30 -45.95 -8.07 3.42
CA PRO A 30 -46.35 -8.63 2.13
C PRO A 30 -45.56 -8.09 0.91
N VAL A 31 -45.30 -9.02 -0.03
CA VAL A 31 -45.58 -8.91 -1.48
C VAL A 31 -44.93 -7.77 -2.28
N LEU A 32 -43.90 -8.18 -3.05
CA LEU A 32 -43.68 -7.87 -4.47
C LEU A 32 -44.15 -6.50 -5.00
N ARG A 33 -43.19 -5.61 -5.29
CA ARG A 33 -43.23 -4.82 -6.53
C ARG A 33 -41.90 -4.84 -7.25
N ARG A 34 -41.89 -5.68 -8.29
CA ARG A 34 -41.01 -5.68 -9.45
C ARG A 34 -41.03 -4.29 -10.11
N TRP A 35 -39.96 -3.52 -9.94
CA TRP A 35 -39.73 -2.32 -10.76
C TRP A 35 -38.86 -2.70 -11.95
N ARG A 36 -39.48 -2.59 -13.13
CA ARG A 36 -38.89 -2.84 -14.43
C ARG A 36 -37.80 -1.81 -14.70
N HIS A 37 -36.71 -2.26 -15.31
CA HIS A 37 -35.75 -1.40 -15.98
C HIS A 37 -36.45 -0.67 -17.13
N THR A 38 -36.50 0.65 -17.07
CA THR A 38 -36.61 1.53 -18.22
C THR A 38 -35.58 2.63 -18.02
N GLY A 39 -34.77 2.81 -19.05
CA GLY A 39 -33.59 3.66 -19.02
C GLY A 39 -33.88 5.16 -18.93
N LEU A 40 -32.79 5.87 -19.19
CA LEU A 40 -32.56 7.30 -19.07
C LEU A 40 -32.10 7.78 -17.68
N GLN A 41 -30.79 8.02 -17.66
CA GLN A 41 -30.20 9.27 -17.19
C GLN A 41 -30.48 9.61 -15.72
N ARG A 42 -29.63 9.06 -14.86
CA ARG A 42 -28.98 9.91 -13.87
C ARG A 42 -27.48 9.93 -14.19
N ARG A 43 -27.12 10.73 -15.20
CA ARG A 43 -25.87 11.50 -15.15
C ARG A 43 -25.97 12.34 -13.87
N ALA A 44 -25.57 11.75 -12.75
CA ALA A 44 -25.29 12.51 -11.56
C ALA A 44 -24.11 13.40 -11.94
N VAL A 45 -24.43 14.65 -12.25
CA VAL A 45 -23.45 15.70 -12.43
C VAL A 45 -22.72 15.78 -11.08
N ILE A 46 -21.50 15.25 -11.03
CA ILE A 46 -20.65 15.29 -9.84
C ILE A 46 -20.20 16.73 -9.68
N LEU A 47 -21.03 17.55 -9.04
CA LEU A 47 -20.71 18.90 -8.60
C LEU A 47 -20.43 18.89 -7.10
N SER A 48 -19.40 18.13 -6.73
CA SER A 48 -18.51 18.38 -5.59
C SER A 48 -17.31 17.44 -5.74
N ALA A 49 -16.17 18.00 -6.12
CA ALA A 49 -15.04 17.29 -6.73
C ALA A 49 -14.18 16.50 -5.74
N ARG A 50 -14.77 15.55 -5.01
CA ARG A 50 -14.03 14.51 -4.27
C ARG A 50 -14.64 13.14 -4.56
N MET A 51 -13.85 12.25 -5.14
CA MET A 51 -14.21 10.85 -5.35
C MET A 51 -14.34 10.17 -3.98
N HIS A 52 -15.53 9.64 -3.67
CA HIS A 52 -15.73 8.88 -2.44
C HIS A 52 -15.04 7.51 -2.56
N VAL A 53 -14.16 7.21 -1.60
CA VAL A 53 -13.50 5.92 -1.49
C VAL A 53 -14.25 5.08 -0.46
N PRO A 54 -14.78 3.89 -0.82
CA PRO A 54 -15.45 3.01 0.13
C PRO A 54 -14.52 2.63 1.30
N ALA A 55 -15.01 2.76 2.53
CA ALA A 55 -14.22 2.52 3.74
C ALA A 55 -13.78 1.06 3.95
N ASP A 56 -14.47 0.11 3.30
CA ASP A 56 -14.20 -1.33 3.37
C ASP A 56 -12.88 -1.71 2.67
N SER A 57 -12.45 -0.92 1.68
CA SER A 57 -11.29 -1.26 0.83
C SER A 57 -9.92 -1.07 1.51
N PHE A 58 -9.87 -0.44 2.68
CA PHE A 58 -8.63 -0.03 3.33
C PHE A 58 -8.57 -0.39 4.82
N SER A 59 -9.27 -1.45 5.25
CA SER A 59 -9.31 -1.88 6.66
C SER A 59 -9.73 -0.75 7.61
N GLY A 60 -10.64 0.13 7.17
CA GLY A 60 -11.09 1.30 7.93
C GLY A 60 -10.13 2.50 7.93
N GLN A 61 -8.99 2.44 7.23
CA GLN A 61 -8.10 3.60 7.05
C GLN A 61 -8.42 4.35 5.76
N SER A 62 -8.08 5.64 5.68
CA SER A 62 -8.14 6.34 4.40
C SER A 62 -6.90 6.01 3.55
N PRO A 63 -6.99 6.02 2.21
CA PRO A 63 -5.83 5.81 1.35
C PRO A 63 -4.71 6.83 1.62
N GLU A 64 -5.05 8.06 2.00
CA GLU A 64 -4.07 9.09 2.39
C GLU A 64 -3.33 8.70 3.67
N ARG A 65 -4.02 8.12 4.66
CA ARG A 65 -3.37 7.61 5.88
C ARG A 65 -2.40 6.49 5.56
N LYS A 66 -2.80 5.55 4.69
CA LYS A 66 -1.92 4.45 4.27
C LYS A 66 -0.68 4.96 3.54
N ALA A 67 -0.84 5.95 2.65
CA ALA A 67 0.27 6.60 1.97
C ALA A 67 1.19 7.35 2.96
N ALA A 68 0.62 8.08 3.92
CA ALA A 68 1.38 8.80 4.94
C ALA A 68 2.22 7.85 5.80
N VAL A 69 1.69 6.69 6.20
CA VAL A 69 2.45 5.68 6.96
C VAL A 69 3.61 5.10 6.15
N ALA A 70 3.39 4.85 4.85
CA ALA A 70 4.46 4.41 3.95
C ALA A 70 5.57 5.47 3.82
N LEU A 71 5.21 6.75 3.68
CA LEU A 71 6.16 7.86 3.62
C LEU A 71 6.94 8.06 4.92
N ARG A 72 6.29 7.92 6.08
CA ARG A 72 7.00 7.95 7.37
C ARG A 72 8.06 6.85 7.47
N SER A 73 7.74 5.66 6.94
CA SER A 73 8.70 4.54 6.91
C SER A 73 9.86 4.84 5.96
N LEU A 74 9.58 5.45 4.80
CA LEU A 74 10.62 5.93 3.88
C LEU A 74 11.54 6.96 4.54
N PHE A 75 11.00 7.94 5.27
CA PHE A 75 11.82 8.96 5.95
C PHE A 75 12.72 8.36 7.03
N THR A 76 12.22 7.38 7.79
CA THR A 76 13.04 6.63 8.76
C THR A 76 14.18 5.87 8.06
N PHE A 77 13.92 5.29 6.89
CA PHE A 77 14.95 4.62 6.08
C PHE A 77 16.00 5.59 5.53
N VAL A 78 15.57 6.71 4.95
CA VAL A 78 16.48 7.74 4.44
C VAL A 78 17.34 8.31 5.57
N ALA A 79 16.75 8.59 6.73
CA ALA A 79 17.48 9.05 7.91
C ALA A 79 18.55 8.04 8.34
N ALA A 80 18.24 6.74 8.34
CA ALA A 80 19.23 5.71 8.63
C ALA A 80 20.39 5.71 7.63
N ARG A 81 20.13 5.92 6.33
CA ARG A 81 21.18 6.03 5.31
C ARG A 81 22.07 7.27 5.50
N VAL A 82 21.46 8.42 5.78
CA VAL A 82 22.20 9.66 6.04
C VAL A 82 23.07 9.54 7.28
N VAL A 83 22.55 8.97 8.37
CA VAL A 83 23.32 8.79 9.61
C VAL A 83 24.44 7.75 9.43
N LEU A 84 24.21 6.70 8.65
CA LEU A 84 25.25 5.71 8.34
C LEU A 84 26.45 6.36 7.65
N GLU A 85 26.20 7.22 6.66
CA GLU A 85 27.25 7.98 5.96
C GLU A 85 28.00 8.94 6.89
N GLN A 86 27.25 9.64 7.76
CA GLN A 86 27.83 10.52 8.78
C GLN A 86 28.75 9.79 9.76
N LEU A 87 28.46 8.52 10.07
CA LEU A 87 29.25 7.68 10.97
C LEU A 87 30.49 7.08 10.31
N GLN A 88 30.43 6.79 9.01
CA GLN A 88 31.58 6.31 8.24
C GLN A 88 32.66 7.41 8.13
N GLY A 89 32.24 8.65 7.86
CA GLY A 89 33.14 9.81 7.75
C GLY A 89 34.10 9.74 6.55
N PRO A 90 34.89 10.80 6.29
CA PRO A 90 35.88 10.78 5.22
C PRO A 90 36.98 9.73 5.48
N ASP A 91 37.34 8.96 4.46
CA ASP A 91 38.43 7.99 4.52
C ASP A 91 39.78 8.70 4.79
N GLY A 92 40.22 8.67 6.05
CA GLY A 92 41.54 9.15 6.46
C GLY A 92 41.53 9.85 7.82
N PRO A 93 42.70 10.03 8.45
CA PRO A 93 42.81 10.89 9.62
C PRO A 93 42.46 12.31 9.19
N THR A 94 41.35 12.84 9.70
CA THR A 94 41.05 14.27 9.61
C THR A 94 42.23 15.04 10.22
N THR A 95 42.48 16.28 9.77
CA THR A 95 43.56 17.16 10.27
C THR A 95 43.57 17.34 11.80
N ASN A 96 42.48 16.93 12.46
CA ASN A 96 42.25 16.99 13.91
C ASN A 96 42.33 15.61 14.60
N GLY A 97 42.75 14.55 13.91
CA GLY A 97 42.97 13.21 14.49
C GLY A 97 41.71 12.39 14.79
N HIS A 98 40.53 12.78 14.34
CA HIS A 98 39.30 12.01 14.55
C HIS A 98 39.04 11.07 13.37
N THR A 99 39.47 9.82 13.53
CA THR A 99 39.11 8.66 12.68
C THR A 99 37.70 8.22 13.05
N SER A 100 36.76 8.12 12.08
CA SER A 100 35.38 7.57 12.22
C SER A 100 34.61 7.98 13.48
N TYR A 101 33.66 8.92 13.38
CA TYR A 101 33.04 9.60 14.53
C TYR A 101 32.37 8.66 15.56
N ASN A 102 32.01 7.41 15.21
CA ASN A 102 31.74 6.31 16.16
C ASN A 102 31.63 4.96 15.43
N GLN A 103 32.67 4.12 15.42
CA GLN A 103 32.64 2.80 14.77
C GLN A 103 31.58 1.86 15.36
N GLN A 104 31.35 1.91 16.67
CA GLN A 104 30.38 1.05 17.33
C GLN A 104 28.94 1.39 16.91
N ALA A 105 28.61 2.69 16.82
CA ALA A 105 27.30 3.12 16.33
C ALA A 105 27.09 2.78 14.85
N TYR A 106 28.16 2.79 14.04
CA TYR A 106 28.11 2.35 12.64
C TYR A 106 27.76 0.87 12.54
N LEU A 107 28.46 0.01 13.29
CA LEU A 107 28.19 -1.43 13.33
C LEU A 107 26.76 -1.72 13.83
N ASP A 108 26.35 -1.05 14.91
CA ASP A 108 24.99 -1.18 15.44
C ASP A 108 23.93 -0.82 14.39
N LEU A 109 24.12 0.30 13.68
CA LEU A 109 23.18 0.74 12.64
C LEU A 109 23.16 -0.21 11.45
N MET A 110 24.32 -0.75 11.06
CA MET A 110 24.43 -1.73 9.97
C MET A 110 23.68 -3.02 10.31
N ASP A 111 23.80 -3.52 11.55
CA ASP A 111 23.03 -4.67 12.03
C ASP A 111 21.52 -4.39 11.95
N PHE A 112 21.08 -3.20 12.39
CA PHE A 112 19.67 -2.83 12.39
C PHE A 112 19.10 -2.60 10.98
N LEU A 113 19.91 -2.24 9.99
CA LEU A 113 19.49 -2.14 8.59
C LEU A 113 19.20 -3.51 7.96
N GLY A 114 19.73 -4.60 8.53
CA GLY A 114 19.36 -5.97 8.15
C GLY A 114 17.97 -6.39 8.66
N VAL A 115 17.39 -5.64 9.60
CA VAL A 115 16.07 -5.93 10.19
C VAL A 115 14.99 -5.14 9.43
N PRO A 116 13.87 -5.76 9.03
CA PRO A 116 12.78 -5.04 8.39
C PRO A 116 12.24 -3.93 9.29
N MET A 117 12.06 -2.73 8.74
CA MET A 117 11.47 -1.59 9.45
C MET A 117 9.96 -1.81 9.66
N LYS A 118 9.63 -2.49 10.76
CA LYS A 118 8.25 -2.73 11.20
C LYS A 118 7.71 -1.54 12.01
N GLY A 119 6.39 -1.53 12.17
CA GLY A 119 5.64 -0.50 12.86
C GLY A 119 5.23 0.66 11.94
N ASP A 120 4.09 1.28 12.24
CA ASP A 120 3.55 2.41 11.48
C ASP A 120 4.56 3.56 11.40
N GLY A 121 5.29 3.69 10.30
CA GLY A 121 6.32 4.71 10.11
C GLY A 121 7.73 4.35 10.62
N GLY A 122 7.97 3.07 10.98
CA GLY A 122 9.26 2.59 11.49
C GLY A 122 9.47 2.83 12.99
N ASP A 123 8.42 3.15 13.75
CA ASP A 123 8.54 3.47 15.17
C ASP A 123 8.91 2.26 16.04
N GLU A 124 8.45 1.05 15.68
CA GLU A 124 8.83 -0.19 16.39
C GLU A 124 10.32 -0.49 16.17
N TRP A 125 10.80 -0.28 14.94
CA TRP A 125 12.22 -0.37 14.62
C TRP A 125 13.04 0.64 15.41
N LEU A 126 12.59 1.89 15.47
CA LEU A 126 13.27 2.94 16.21
C LEU A 126 13.28 2.68 17.72
N ALA A 127 12.23 2.08 18.27
CA ALA A 127 12.19 1.64 19.67
C ALA A 127 13.18 0.50 19.95
N MET A 128 13.51 -0.36 18.97
CA MET A 128 14.60 -1.33 19.10
C MET A 128 15.96 -0.64 19.12
N VAL A 129 16.20 0.31 18.20
CA VAL A 129 17.44 1.09 18.15
C VAL A 129 17.64 1.86 19.46
N MET A 130 16.59 2.51 19.97
CA MET A 130 16.64 3.30 21.20
C MET A 130 16.99 2.48 22.44
N ARG A 131 16.63 1.20 22.46
CA ARG A 131 17.00 0.26 23.54
C ARG A 131 18.47 -0.16 23.49
N LYS A 132 19.06 -0.31 22.30
CA LYS A 132 20.48 -0.69 22.14
C LYS A 132 21.40 0.52 22.24
N ASN A 133 21.05 1.60 21.54
CA ASN A 133 21.84 2.82 21.45
C ASN A 133 20.92 4.04 21.43
N HIS A 134 20.70 4.61 22.62
CA HIS A 134 19.82 5.76 22.82
C HIS A 134 20.25 6.99 22.03
N ALA A 135 21.55 7.31 22.02
CA ALA A 135 22.10 8.46 21.31
C ALA A 135 21.91 8.36 19.79
N LEU A 136 22.11 7.16 19.22
CA LEU A 136 21.85 6.89 17.81
C LEU A 136 20.37 7.09 17.45
N ALA A 137 19.45 6.61 18.29
CA ALA A 137 18.02 6.80 18.05
C ALA A 137 17.60 8.27 18.09
N LEU A 138 18.12 9.06 19.03
CA LEU A 138 17.89 10.51 19.07
C LEU A 138 18.36 11.16 17.76
N ARG A 139 19.55 10.80 17.29
CA ARG A 139 20.08 11.33 16.03
C ARG A 139 19.20 10.98 14.83
N LEU A 140 18.70 9.75 14.76
CA LEU A 140 17.78 9.32 13.70
C LEU A 140 16.45 10.08 13.75
N MET A 141 15.93 10.39 14.95
CA MET A 141 14.72 11.19 15.11
C MET A 141 14.90 12.62 14.59
N GLU A 142 16.02 13.26 14.92
CA GLU A 142 16.36 14.60 14.41
C GLU A 142 16.46 14.60 12.88
N VAL A 143 17.19 13.63 12.31
CA VAL A 143 17.44 13.57 10.87
C VAL A 143 16.16 13.28 10.09
N ARG A 144 15.26 12.40 10.57
CA ARG A 144 13.99 12.15 9.88
C ARG A 144 13.03 13.33 9.95
N GLU A 145 13.07 14.12 11.01
CA GLU A 145 12.30 15.37 11.11
C GLU A 145 12.86 16.46 10.19
N ALA A 146 14.20 16.61 10.15
CA ALA A 146 14.85 17.53 9.22
C ALA A 146 14.57 17.15 7.76
N TYR A 147 14.68 15.86 7.41
CA TYR A 147 14.45 15.38 6.05
C TYR A 147 13.01 15.64 5.57
N GLN A 148 12.03 15.65 6.46
CA GLN A 148 10.65 15.98 6.11
C GLN A 148 10.52 17.40 5.52
N GLN A 149 11.40 18.33 5.93
CA GLN A 149 11.42 19.71 5.44
C GLN A 149 12.11 19.82 4.08
N GLU A 150 13.13 18.99 3.85
CA GLU A 150 13.88 18.90 2.57
C GLU A 150 13.14 18.07 1.50
N PHE A 151 12.06 17.38 1.88
CA PHE A 151 11.34 16.50 0.98
C PHE A 151 10.45 17.31 0.02
N GLU A 152 10.70 17.16 -1.28
CA GLU A 152 9.99 17.88 -2.35
C GLU A 152 8.60 17.31 -2.62
N TRP A 153 7.64 17.65 -1.73
CA TRP A 153 6.25 17.21 -1.80
C TRP A 153 5.57 17.51 -3.15
N GLN A 154 5.86 18.68 -3.73
CA GLN A 154 5.27 19.10 -5.00
C GLN A 154 5.77 18.22 -6.15
N GLN A 155 7.07 17.91 -6.17
CA GLN A 155 7.67 17.08 -7.20
C GLN A 155 7.09 15.66 -7.17
N VAL A 156 6.89 15.08 -5.97
CA VAL A 156 6.26 13.76 -5.82
C VAL A 156 4.83 13.77 -6.35
N ALA A 157 4.04 14.79 -6.02
CA ALA A 157 2.68 14.92 -6.52
C ALA A 157 2.65 15.06 -8.06
N GLU A 158 3.55 15.87 -8.63
CA GLU A 158 3.67 16.06 -10.07
C GLU A 158 4.05 14.75 -10.77
N MET A 159 5.11 14.09 -10.30
CA MET A 159 5.58 12.81 -10.86
C MET A 159 4.50 11.74 -10.80
N ALA A 160 3.85 11.55 -9.65
CA ALA A 160 2.79 10.57 -9.49
C ALA A 160 1.62 10.83 -10.47
N CYS A 161 1.22 12.11 -10.64
CA CYS A 161 0.16 12.47 -11.58
C CYS A 161 0.58 12.27 -13.04
N ARG A 162 1.77 12.73 -13.41
CA ARG A 162 2.31 12.65 -14.77
C ARG A 162 2.50 11.20 -15.19
N GLU A 163 3.20 10.41 -14.38
CA GLU A 163 3.52 9.01 -14.67
C GLU A 163 2.26 8.15 -14.74
N THR A 164 1.25 8.42 -13.90
CA THR A 164 -0.05 7.74 -14.00
C THR A 164 -0.73 8.00 -15.34
N ARG A 165 -0.72 9.26 -15.81
CA ARG A 165 -1.30 9.60 -17.13
C ARG A 165 -0.52 8.95 -18.28
N GLU A 166 0.80 8.99 -18.21
CA GLU A 166 1.67 8.37 -19.21
C GLU A 166 1.53 6.85 -19.24
N ALA A 167 1.42 6.21 -18.08
CA ALA A 167 1.16 4.77 -17.97
C ALA A 167 -0.19 4.42 -18.59
N ASN A 168 -1.26 5.15 -18.27
CA ASN A 168 -2.58 4.94 -18.87
C ASN A 168 -2.55 5.08 -20.40
N MET A 169 -1.86 6.08 -20.93
CA MET A 169 -1.71 6.23 -22.38
C MET A 169 -0.92 5.07 -23.00
N ARG A 170 0.16 4.61 -22.36
CA ARG A 170 0.92 3.43 -22.82
C ARG A 170 0.05 2.18 -22.85
N LEU A 171 -0.72 1.94 -21.79
CA LEU A 171 -1.62 0.79 -21.70
C LEU A 171 -2.71 0.83 -22.77
N MET A 172 -3.33 1.99 -23.02
CA MET A 172 -4.31 2.14 -24.10
C MET A 172 -3.70 1.87 -25.49
N ARG A 173 -2.49 2.39 -25.75
CA ARG A 173 -1.79 2.11 -27.02
C ARG A 173 -1.47 0.63 -27.16
N ALA A 174 -0.95 -0.01 -26.11
CA ALA A 174 -0.64 -1.44 -26.11
C ALA A 174 -1.91 -2.30 -26.34
N ALA A 175 -3.01 -1.97 -25.66
CA ALA A 175 -4.29 -2.68 -25.82
C ALA A 175 -4.86 -2.53 -27.23
N ALA A 176 -4.78 -1.34 -27.83
CA ALA A 176 -5.22 -1.11 -29.21
C ALA A 176 -4.38 -1.92 -30.21
N MET A 177 -3.04 -1.93 -30.05
CA MET A 177 -2.15 -2.73 -30.91
C MET A 177 -2.43 -4.24 -30.76
N ALA A 178 -2.61 -4.73 -29.53
CA ALA A 178 -2.93 -6.13 -29.29
C ALA A 178 -4.27 -6.53 -29.92
N SER A 179 -5.28 -5.67 -29.86
CA SER A 179 -6.59 -5.91 -30.48
C SER A 179 -6.50 -5.95 -32.01
N LEU A 180 -5.75 -5.04 -32.62
CA LEU A 180 -5.53 -5.04 -34.07
C LEU A 180 -4.78 -6.30 -34.53
N GLN A 181 -3.77 -6.73 -33.78
CA GLN A 181 -3.03 -7.95 -34.07
C GLN A 181 -3.91 -9.19 -33.95
N ALA A 182 -4.81 -9.24 -32.95
CA ALA A 182 -5.79 -10.32 -32.83
C ALA A 182 -6.75 -10.37 -34.03
N SER A 183 -7.29 -9.22 -34.46
CA SER A 183 -8.17 -9.16 -35.65
C SER A 183 -7.46 -9.53 -36.96
N LEU A 184 -6.17 -9.22 -37.11
CA LEU A 184 -5.37 -9.64 -38.26
C LEU A 184 -5.01 -11.13 -38.23
N GLY A 185 -4.85 -11.71 -37.04
CA GLY A 185 -4.64 -13.15 -36.86
C GLY A 185 -5.86 -14.00 -37.21
N GLU A 186 -7.08 -13.50 -36.92
CA GLU A 186 -8.33 -14.18 -37.28
C GLU A 186 -8.60 -14.16 -38.80
N ALA A 187 -8.14 -13.12 -39.52
CA ALA A 187 -8.27 -13.03 -40.97
C ALA A 187 -7.38 -14.04 -41.75
N GLY A 188 -6.39 -14.64 -41.08
CA GLY A 188 -5.54 -15.70 -41.64
C GLY A 188 -6.07 -17.14 -41.44
N GLY A 189 -7.20 -17.31 -40.74
CA GLY A 189 -7.78 -18.62 -40.40
C GLY A 189 -8.91 -19.10 -41.32
N SER A 190 -9.05 -18.53 -42.52
CA SER A 190 -10.04 -18.98 -43.51
C SER A 190 -9.39 -19.74 -44.65
N SER A 191 -9.02 -21.01 -44.40
CA SER A 191 -8.84 -22.01 -45.44
C SER A 191 -8.96 -23.43 -44.89
N GLY A 192 -10.00 -24.14 -45.30
CA GLY A 192 -9.96 -25.62 -45.42
C GLY A 192 -11.04 -26.42 -44.67
N GLY A 193 -11.99 -26.96 -45.44
CA GLY A 193 -12.74 -28.19 -45.13
C GLY A 193 -14.10 -27.95 -44.47
N GLY A 194 -15.24 -28.15 -45.12
CA GLY A 194 -15.60 -29.34 -45.90
C GLY A 194 -16.61 -30.13 -45.06
N GLY A 195 -17.90 -30.02 -45.41
CA GLY A 195 -18.99 -30.61 -44.65
C GLY A 195 -18.89 -32.14 -44.55
N GLY A 196 -19.25 -32.66 -43.37
CA GLY A 196 -19.39 -34.08 -43.10
C GLY A 196 -20.41 -34.31 -42.01
N PHE A 197 -21.68 -34.44 -42.41
CA PHE A 197 -22.74 -35.01 -41.58
C PHE A 197 -22.47 -36.53 -41.46
N GLY A 198 -22.09 -37.00 -40.28
CA GLY A 198 -21.94 -38.42 -39.95
C GLY A 198 -22.54 -38.67 -38.56
N GLY A 199 -23.59 -39.49 -38.51
CA GLY A 199 -24.38 -39.78 -37.32
C GLY A 199 -23.69 -40.61 -36.23
N PRO A 200 -24.41 -40.94 -35.15
CA PRO A 200 -23.84 -41.51 -33.93
C PRO A 200 -23.60 -43.02 -34.08
N GLY A 201 -22.40 -43.45 -33.72
CA GLY A 201 -21.99 -44.86 -33.68
C GLY A 201 -21.62 -45.28 -32.26
N GLU A 202 -22.50 -46.09 -31.69
CA GLU A 202 -22.38 -46.86 -30.46
C GLU A 202 -21.12 -47.74 -30.39
N GLY A 203 -20.57 -47.92 -29.19
CA GLY A 203 -20.09 -49.24 -28.76
C GLY A 203 -18.64 -49.39 -28.28
N ARG A 204 -18.56 -50.02 -27.09
CA ARG A 204 -17.45 -50.78 -26.45
C ARG A 204 -16.47 -49.99 -25.58
N ASP A 205 -16.54 -50.12 -24.26
CA ASP A 205 -16.24 -51.27 -23.37
C ASP A 205 -14.78 -51.72 -23.33
N GLY A 206 -14.27 -51.77 -22.10
CA GLY A 206 -13.00 -52.39 -21.69
C GLY A 206 -11.96 -51.33 -21.32
N GLY A 207 -11.40 -51.27 -20.13
CA GLY A 207 -11.43 -52.21 -19.01
C GLY A 207 -10.40 -51.72 -17.99
N GLN A 208 -10.72 -52.01 -16.74
CA GLN A 208 -10.04 -51.69 -15.50
C GLN A 208 -8.51 -51.87 -15.51
N GLY A 209 -7.84 -50.98 -14.78
CA GLY A 209 -6.44 -51.13 -14.37
C GLY A 209 -6.22 -50.42 -13.03
N LEU A 210 -6.75 -51.04 -11.97
CA LEU A 210 -6.42 -50.75 -10.57
C LEU A 210 -4.94 -51.09 -10.30
N GLY A 211 -4.22 -50.25 -9.56
CA GLY A 211 -3.06 -50.71 -8.80
C GLY A 211 -2.16 -49.60 -8.27
N PRO A 212 -1.61 -49.73 -7.04
CA PRO A 212 -1.40 -48.62 -6.13
C PRO A 212 0.07 -48.36 -5.74
N GLU A 213 0.28 -47.22 -5.07
CA GLU A 213 1.08 -47.01 -3.86
C GLU A 213 2.22 -48.01 -3.58
N MET A 214 3.46 -47.52 -3.50
CA MET A 214 4.48 -48.05 -2.58
C MET A 214 5.51 -46.99 -2.18
N ALA A 215 5.62 -46.84 -0.85
CA ALA A 215 6.78 -46.52 -0.01
C ALA A 215 7.49 -45.17 -0.17
#